data_AF-A0A9R1R8W8-F1
#
_entry.id   AF-A0A9R1R8W8-F1
#
_cell.length_a   1.000
_cell.length_b   1.000
_cell.length_c   1.000
_cell.angle_alpha   90.00
_cell.angle_beta   90.00
_cell.angle_gamma   90.00
#
_symmetry.space_group_name_H-M   'P 1'
#
loop_
_entity.id
_entity.type
_entity.pdbx_description
1 polymer ?
#
loop_
_entity_poly.entity_id
_entity_poly.type
_entity_poly.pdbx_seq_one_letter_code
_entity_poly.pdbx_strand_id
1 'polypeptide(L)'
;MAMNAGWPDAGPSAPADHLRLVFYRMGLDDKEIVALSGAHTLGRSRPERSGWGKPETKYTKNGPGAPGGQSWTAEWLKFDNSYFKEIKEKGDQDLLVLPTDAALFEDPTFKVYAEKYAADEEAFFKDYAEAHAKLSSLGAKFDPAEDQATAQLNHHCSSPAWCHYTTGRGIFPTYYHTVQDRDFPSQLGQIVRFGG
;
A
#
# COMPACT_ATOMS: atom_id res chain seq x y z
N MET A 1 26.35 -0.36 -12.50
CA MET A 1 25.37 -0.35 -11.40
C MET A 1 24.00 -0.60 -12.03
N ALA A 2 23.36 -1.71 -11.70
CA ALA A 2 22.11 -2.11 -12.34
C ALA A 2 20.98 -1.21 -11.84
N MET A 3 20.49 -0.33 -12.73
CA MET A 3 19.28 0.44 -12.54
C MET A 3 18.12 -0.54 -12.66
N ASN A 4 17.52 -0.98 -11.54
CA ASN A 4 16.34 -1.82 -11.61
C ASN A 4 15.16 -0.95 -12.06
N ALA A 5 14.59 -1.29 -13.21
CA ALA A 5 13.69 -0.44 -13.97
C ALA A 5 12.30 -0.33 -13.32
N GLY A 6 11.89 0.89 -12.95
CA GLY A 6 10.48 1.26 -12.78
C GLY A 6 10.00 1.63 -11.37
N TRP A 7 10.56 1.02 -10.33
CA TRP A 7 10.03 1.06 -8.95
C TRP A 7 10.96 1.74 -7.95
N PRO A 8 10.45 2.28 -6.83
CA PRO A 8 11.29 2.94 -5.84
C PRO A 8 12.04 1.93 -4.95
N ASP A 9 13.37 2.07 -4.88
CA ASP A 9 14.22 1.58 -3.79
C ASP A 9 13.98 2.33 -2.47
N ALA A 10 14.05 1.61 -1.35
CA ALA A 10 13.91 2.09 0.02
C ALA A 10 15.18 2.74 0.58
N GLY A 11 16.38 2.40 0.05
CA GLY A 11 17.67 2.91 0.55
C GLY A 11 18.60 3.54 -0.49
N PRO A 12 18.11 4.42 -1.38
CA PRO A 12 18.98 5.15 -2.30
C PRO A 12 19.87 6.16 -1.56
N SER A 13 20.92 6.63 -2.21
CA SER A 13 21.83 7.66 -1.66
C SER A 13 21.17 9.03 -1.48
N ALA A 14 20.14 9.34 -2.28
CA ALA A 14 19.32 10.55 -2.17
C ALA A 14 17.83 10.18 -2.17
N PRO A 15 17.23 9.85 -1.02
CA PRO A 15 15.88 9.28 -0.98
C PRO A 15 14.78 10.20 -1.48
N ALA A 16 14.80 11.49 -1.15
CA ALA A 16 13.79 12.42 -1.63
C ALA A 16 13.82 12.59 -3.16
N ASP A 17 15.02 12.78 -3.73
CA ASP A 17 15.20 12.90 -5.18
C ASP A 17 14.82 11.62 -5.91
N HIS A 18 15.12 10.47 -5.32
CA HIS A 18 14.74 9.18 -5.87
C HIS A 18 13.21 8.96 -5.86
N LEU A 19 12.52 9.36 -4.79
CA LEU A 19 11.05 9.36 -4.77
C LEU A 19 10.50 10.25 -5.91
N ARG A 20 11.01 11.47 -6.06
CA ARG A 20 10.60 12.35 -7.18
C ARG A 20 10.88 11.71 -8.54
N LEU A 21 12.07 11.16 -8.74
CA LEU A 21 12.48 10.51 -10.00
C LEU A 21 11.50 9.42 -10.44
N VAL A 22 11.00 8.63 -9.49
CA VAL A 22 10.07 7.53 -9.76
C VAL A 22 8.64 8.05 -9.96
N PHE A 23 8.13 8.84 -9.02
CA PHE A 23 6.72 9.23 -8.97
C PHE A 23 6.38 10.36 -9.95
N TYR A 24 7.32 11.27 -10.24
CA TYR A 24 7.06 12.32 -11.24
C TYR A 24 6.88 11.74 -12.65
N ARG A 25 7.58 10.65 -12.98
CA ARG A 25 7.36 9.91 -14.25
C ARG A 25 5.95 9.32 -14.33
N MET A 26 5.33 9.06 -13.19
CA MET A 26 3.95 8.58 -13.07
C MET A 26 2.92 9.72 -13.07
N GLY A 27 3.37 10.98 -13.18
CA GLY A 27 2.51 12.16 -13.11
C GLY A 27 2.01 12.46 -11.69
N LEU A 28 2.69 11.93 -10.67
CA LEU A 28 2.35 12.15 -9.26
C LEU A 28 3.23 13.24 -8.66
N ASP A 29 2.64 14.17 -7.91
CA ASP A 29 3.33 15.33 -7.31
C ASP A 29 3.82 15.06 -5.88
N ASP A 30 4.45 16.05 -5.25
CA ASP A 30 4.99 15.94 -3.89
C ASP A 30 3.90 15.64 -2.84
N LYS A 31 2.68 16.18 -3.01
CA LYS A 31 1.57 15.91 -2.08
C LYS A 31 1.15 14.45 -2.18
N GLU A 32 1.03 13.95 -3.41
CA GLU A 32 0.60 12.58 -3.72
C GLU A 32 1.66 11.56 -3.29
N ILE A 33 2.96 11.86 -3.46
CA ILE A 33 4.06 11.02 -2.94
C ILE A 33 3.94 10.84 -1.43
N VAL A 34 3.80 11.94 -0.69
CA VAL A 34 3.74 11.90 0.78
C VAL A 34 2.45 11.19 1.24
N ALA A 35 1.32 11.48 0.61
CA ALA A 35 0.05 10.83 0.93
C ALA A 35 0.13 9.31 0.72
N LEU A 36 0.56 8.86 -0.46
CA LEU A 36 0.67 7.44 -0.80
C LEU A 36 1.66 6.68 0.08
N SER A 37 2.74 7.34 0.55
CA SER A 37 3.68 6.75 1.50
C SER A 37 2.99 6.38 2.83
N GLY A 38 1.91 7.07 3.18
CA GLY A 38 1.04 6.75 4.32
C GLY A 38 0.43 5.34 4.28
N ALA A 39 0.43 4.65 3.14
CA ALA A 39 0.04 3.24 3.05
C ALA A 39 0.86 2.32 3.96
N HIS A 40 2.10 2.72 4.32
CA HIS A 40 2.94 2.01 5.30
C HIS A 40 2.35 1.99 6.72
N THR A 41 1.27 2.72 7.01
CA THR A 41 0.48 2.50 8.23
C THR A 41 -0.06 1.07 8.34
N LEU A 42 -0.24 0.40 7.19
CA LEU A 42 -0.60 -1.00 7.09
C LEU A 42 0.62 -1.87 6.76
N GLY A 43 0.69 -3.01 7.44
CA GLY A 43 1.65 -4.06 7.13
C GLY A 43 3.03 -3.86 7.76
N ARG A 44 4.00 -4.54 7.15
CA ARG A 44 5.33 -4.76 7.73
C ARG A 44 6.33 -5.19 6.68
N SER A 45 7.58 -4.80 6.87
CA SER A 45 8.70 -5.29 6.08
C SER A 45 9.24 -6.60 6.64
N ARG A 46 9.86 -7.40 5.77
CA ARG A 46 10.48 -8.68 6.10
C ARG A 46 11.87 -8.76 5.48
N PRO A 47 12.94 -9.04 6.26
CA PRO A 47 14.30 -9.09 5.73
C PRO A 47 14.46 -10.16 4.64
N GLU A 48 13.73 -11.28 4.73
CA GLU A 48 13.73 -12.35 3.73
C GLU A 48 13.02 -11.97 2.41
N ARG A 49 12.30 -10.84 2.36
CA ARG A 49 11.62 -10.34 1.16
C ARG A 49 12.32 -9.13 0.57
N SER A 50 12.42 -8.05 1.34
CA SER A 50 12.96 -6.77 0.89
C SER A 50 14.41 -6.52 1.32
N GLY A 51 14.93 -7.32 2.26
CA GLY A 51 16.18 -7.01 2.96
C GLY A 51 16.03 -6.04 4.14
N TRP A 52 14.83 -5.50 4.38
CA TRP A 52 14.60 -4.48 5.41
C TRP A 52 13.81 -4.99 6.61
N GLY A 53 14.12 -4.40 7.77
CA GLY A 53 13.43 -4.63 9.04
C GLY A 53 13.96 -5.84 9.82
N LYS A 54 13.52 -5.96 11.07
CA LYS A 54 13.83 -7.10 11.94
C LYS A 54 13.03 -8.35 11.51
N PRO A 55 13.55 -9.57 11.78
CA PRO A 55 12.81 -10.81 11.56
C PRO A 55 11.49 -10.89 12.34
N GLU A 56 11.41 -10.22 13.49
CA GLU A 56 10.21 -10.12 14.33
C GLU A 56 10.33 -8.98 15.34
N THR A 57 9.20 -8.54 15.89
CA THR A 57 9.12 -7.54 16.97
C THR A 57 8.01 -7.89 17.97
N LYS A 58 7.90 -7.11 19.06
CA LYS A 58 6.80 -7.23 20.02
C LYS A 58 5.40 -7.08 19.38
N TYR A 59 5.29 -6.35 18.26
CA TYR A 59 4.02 -6.12 17.55
C TYR A 59 3.65 -7.24 16.55
N THR A 60 4.63 -7.98 16.06
CA THR A 60 4.45 -8.89 14.92
C THR A 60 4.67 -10.36 15.27
N LYS A 61 5.20 -10.66 16.45
CA LYS A 61 5.44 -12.03 16.94
C LYS A 61 4.17 -12.87 17.10
N ASN A 62 3.07 -12.24 17.55
CA ASN A 62 1.81 -12.90 17.89
C ASN A 62 0.60 -12.29 17.15
N GLY A 63 0.85 -11.56 16.06
CA GLY A 63 -0.22 -10.92 15.27
C GLY A 63 -1.00 -11.93 14.42
N PRO A 64 -2.20 -11.57 13.93
CA PRO A 64 -2.97 -12.46 13.06
C PRO A 64 -2.23 -12.70 11.73
N GLY A 65 -2.53 -13.84 11.11
CA GLY A 65 -1.82 -14.32 9.93
C GLY A 65 -0.41 -14.86 10.26
N ALA A 66 0.49 -14.84 9.27
CA ALA A 66 1.85 -15.36 9.46
C ALA A 66 2.69 -14.41 10.34
N PRO A 67 3.30 -14.84 11.46
CA PRO A 67 4.07 -13.97 12.35
C PRO A 67 5.40 -13.49 11.73
N GLY A 68 6.05 -12.51 12.39
CA GLY A 68 7.36 -11.96 12.00
C GLY A 68 7.32 -10.70 11.13
N GLY A 69 8.48 -10.18 10.76
CA GLY A 69 8.67 -8.86 10.14
C GLY A 69 8.61 -7.70 11.13
N GLN A 70 8.82 -6.49 10.63
CA GLN A 70 8.81 -5.24 11.40
C GLN A 70 7.82 -4.25 10.77
N SER A 71 6.83 -3.80 11.54
CA SER A 71 5.83 -2.83 11.11
C SER A 71 6.31 -1.39 11.31
N TRP A 72 5.70 -0.44 10.60
CA TRP A 72 5.90 0.99 10.84
C TRP A 72 5.06 1.52 12.00
N THR A 73 3.96 0.83 12.30
CA THR A 73 3.00 1.22 13.35
C THR A 73 2.75 0.04 14.29
N ALA A 74 2.32 0.34 15.52
CA ALA A 74 1.94 -0.69 16.48
C ALA A 74 0.68 -1.45 16.02
N GLU A 75 -0.32 -0.71 15.52
CA GLU A 75 -1.57 -1.21 14.97
C GLU A 75 -1.48 -1.37 13.45
N TRP A 76 -0.56 -2.21 12.98
CA TRP A 76 -0.24 -2.40 11.54
C TRP A 76 -1.35 -3.01 10.68
N LEU A 77 -2.56 -3.19 11.22
CA LEU A 77 -3.77 -3.61 10.51
C LEU A 77 -4.84 -2.52 10.47
N LYS A 78 -4.55 -1.35 11.04
CA LYS A 78 -5.43 -0.19 11.06
C LYS A 78 -4.89 0.87 10.10
N PHE A 79 -5.80 1.38 9.26
CA PHE A 79 -5.48 2.48 8.36
C PHE A 79 -5.82 3.79 9.04
N ASP A 80 -4.79 4.49 9.51
CA ASP A 80 -4.90 5.77 10.21
C ASP A 80 -3.65 6.63 9.93
N ASN A 81 -3.53 7.80 10.54
CA ASN A 81 -2.36 8.66 10.34
C ASN A 81 -1.17 8.34 11.26
N SER A 82 -1.17 7.21 11.98
CA SER A 82 -0.11 6.86 12.93
C SER A 82 1.26 6.76 12.26
N TYR A 83 1.33 6.27 11.02
CA TYR A 83 2.58 6.25 10.24
C TYR A 83 3.35 7.58 10.28
N PHE A 84 2.67 8.71 10.02
CA PHE A 84 3.33 10.03 10.02
C PHE A 84 3.78 10.46 11.41
N LYS A 85 3.06 10.06 12.47
CA LYS A 85 3.44 10.33 13.86
C LYS A 85 4.67 9.51 14.27
N GLU A 86 4.66 8.22 13.98
CA GLU A 86 5.72 7.28 14.37
C GLU A 86 7.05 7.59 13.67
N ILE A 87 7.05 7.85 12.36
CA ILE A 87 8.29 8.15 11.62
C ILE A 87 8.85 9.54 11.94
N LYS A 88 8.02 10.46 12.48
CA LYS A 88 8.44 11.78 12.96
C LYS A 88 9.15 11.66 14.31
N GLU A 89 8.55 10.92 15.24
CA GLU A 89 9.06 10.78 16.61
C GLU A 89 10.26 9.83 16.68
N LYS A 90 10.26 8.75 15.88
CA LYS A 90 11.30 7.71 15.85
C LYS A 90 11.64 7.16 17.25
N GLY A 91 10.65 7.12 18.14
CA GLY A 91 10.82 6.82 19.57
C GLY A 91 10.89 5.32 19.90
N ASP A 92 10.28 4.47 19.07
CA ASP A 92 10.26 3.02 19.27
C ASP A 92 11.16 2.29 18.27
N GLN A 93 12.21 1.64 18.77
CA GLN A 93 13.16 0.88 17.94
C GLN A 93 12.57 -0.38 17.30
N ASP A 94 11.38 -0.81 17.73
CA ASP A 94 10.63 -1.90 17.09
C ASP A 94 9.74 -1.41 15.95
N LEU A 95 9.59 -0.09 15.75
CA LEU A 95 8.92 0.47 14.58
C LEU A 95 9.94 0.80 13.48
N LEU A 96 9.61 0.43 12.25
CA LEU A 96 10.47 0.61 11.10
C LEU A 96 10.42 2.06 10.62
N VAL A 97 11.58 2.60 10.25
CA VAL A 97 11.70 3.84 9.48
C VAL A 97 12.75 3.59 8.40
N LEU A 98 12.33 3.52 7.14
CA LEU A 98 13.23 3.43 6.00
C LEU A 98 13.85 4.81 5.69
N PRO A 99 14.98 4.85 4.96
CA PRO A 99 15.51 6.12 4.45
C PRO A 99 14.50 6.94 3.65
N THR A 100 13.65 6.30 2.84
CA THR A 100 12.55 6.98 2.12
C THR A 100 11.45 7.51 3.02
N ASP A 101 11.15 6.85 4.16
CA ASP A 101 10.18 7.36 5.13
C ASP A 101 10.75 8.57 5.87
N ALA A 102 12.02 8.48 6.30
CA ALA A 102 12.72 9.56 6.97
C ALA A 102 12.78 10.83 6.10
N ALA A 103 12.99 10.66 4.79
CA ALA A 103 13.04 11.75 3.83
C ALA A 103 11.76 12.60 3.77
N LEU A 104 10.60 12.05 4.15
CA LEU A 104 9.33 12.79 4.18
C LEU A 104 9.35 13.94 5.20
N PHE A 105 10.15 13.83 6.27
CA PHE A 105 10.29 14.87 7.30
C PHE A 105 11.62 15.65 7.21
N GLU A 106 12.53 15.23 6.32
CA GLU A 106 13.83 15.88 6.09
C GLU A 106 13.81 16.81 4.87
N ASP A 107 13.09 16.43 3.80
CA ASP A 107 12.92 17.27 2.61
C ASP A 107 11.99 18.46 2.91
N PRO A 108 12.38 19.71 2.58
CA PRO A 108 11.59 20.90 2.91
C PRO A 108 10.18 20.92 2.33
N THR A 109 9.96 20.33 1.15
CA THR A 109 8.66 20.34 0.47
C THR A 109 7.79 19.21 0.97
N PHE A 110 8.34 17.99 1.10
CA PHE A 110 7.60 16.85 1.65
C PHE A 110 7.15 17.10 3.09
N LYS A 111 8.02 17.72 3.89
CA LYS A 111 7.76 18.00 5.31
C LYS A 111 6.47 18.78 5.52
N VAL A 112 6.11 19.69 4.62
CA VAL A 112 4.86 20.46 4.70
C VAL A 112 3.64 19.52 4.74
N TYR A 113 3.62 18.51 3.87
CA TYR A 113 2.53 17.54 3.82
C TYR A 113 2.64 16.49 4.93
N ALA A 114 3.85 16.04 5.27
CA ALA A 114 4.04 15.05 6.32
C ALA A 114 3.62 15.59 7.70
N GLU A 115 3.97 16.84 8.02
CA GLU A 115 3.52 17.54 9.22
C GLU A 115 2.00 17.76 9.22
N LYS A 116 1.43 18.13 8.07
CA LYS A 116 -0.04 18.26 7.89
C LYS A 116 -0.74 16.94 8.23
N TYR A 117 -0.31 15.83 7.64
CA TYR A 117 -0.94 14.53 7.83
C TYR A 117 -0.72 13.95 9.23
N ALA A 118 0.41 14.24 9.88
CA ALA A 118 0.63 13.88 11.29
C ALA A 118 -0.36 14.60 12.22
N ALA A 119 -0.72 15.84 11.92
CA ALA A 119 -1.63 16.66 12.72
C ALA A 119 -3.12 16.46 12.37
N ASP A 120 -3.43 16.15 11.11
CA ASP A 120 -4.79 16.11 10.57
C ASP A 120 -5.02 14.82 9.77
N GLU A 121 -5.73 13.87 10.40
CA GLU A 121 -6.07 12.58 9.80
C GLU A 121 -7.12 12.70 8.68
N GLU A 122 -8.05 13.65 8.79
CA GLU A 122 -9.07 13.85 7.76
C GLU A 122 -8.43 14.37 6.47
N ALA A 123 -7.49 15.31 6.60
CA ALA A 123 -6.70 15.77 5.47
C ALA A 123 -5.88 14.64 4.84
N PHE A 124 -5.28 13.76 5.65
CA PHE A 124 -4.57 12.58 5.15
C PHE A 124 -5.50 11.68 4.35
N PHE A 125 -6.65 11.29 4.90
CA PHE A 125 -7.57 10.40 4.21
C PHE A 125 -8.10 10.98 2.91
N LYS A 126 -8.42 12.28 2.89
CA LYS A 126 -8.86 12.97 1.68
C LYS A 126 -7.79 12.93 0.58
N ASP A 127 -6.58 13.37 0.89
CA ASP A 127 -5.48 13.42 -0.08
C ASP A 127 -5.02 12.00 -0.49
N TYR A 128 -5.06 11.01 0.41
CA TYR A 128 -4.79 9.60 0.11
C TYR A 128 -5.80 9.00 -0.86
N ALA A 129 -7.10 9.24 -0.64
CA ALA A 129 -8.16 8.75 -1.50
C ALA A 129 -7.97 9.21 -2.96
N GLU A 130 -7.73 10.52 -3.15
CA GLU A 130 -7.49 11.13 -4.45
C GLU A 130 -6.23 10.55 -5.12
N ALA A 131 -5.11 10.48 -4.38
CA ALA A 131 -3.84 9.98 -4.90
C ALA A 131 -3.90 8.48 -5.24
N HIS A 132 -4.55 7.67 -4.40
CA HIS A 132 -4.69 6.23 -4.62
C HIS A 132 -5.61 5.94 -5.81
N ALA A 133 -6.71 6.68 -5.98
CA ALA A 133 -7.56 6.57 -7.16
C ALA A 133 -6.77 6.89 -8.44
N LYS A 134 -6.03 8.00 -8.45
CA LYS A 134 -5.15 8.37 -9.56
C LYS A 134 -4.13 7.28 -9.88
N LEU A 135 -3.38 6.80 -8.88
CA LEU A 135 -2.39 5.72 -9.00
C LEU A 135 -3.02 4.45 -9.60
N SER A 136 -4.19 4.04 -9.13
CA SER A 136 -4.87 2.81 -9.57
C SER A 136 -5.31 2.84 -11.05
N SER A 137 -5.49 4.05 -11.60
CA SER A 137 -5.88 4.26 -13.00
C SER A 137 -4.69 4.46 -13.95
N LEU A 138 -3.46 4.55 -13.45
CA LEU A 138 -2.28 4.81 -14.27
C LEU A 138 -2.01 3.67 -15.27
N GLY A 139 -1.98 4.01 -16.56
CA GLY A 139 -1.71 3.06 -17.64
C GLY A 139 -2.87 2.10 -17.95
N ALA A 140 -4.00 2.21 -17.24
CA ALA A 140 -5.20 1.44 -17.52
C ALA A 140 -5.82 1.86 -18.85
N LYS A 141 -6.34 0.88 -19.59
CA LYS A 141 -7.21 1.10 -20.74
C LYS A 141 -8.60 0.67 -20.31
N PHE A 142 -9.49 1.64 -20.20
CA PHE A 142 -10.89 1.36 -19.93
C PHE A 142 -11.60 1.15 -21.27
N ASP A 143 -12.37 0.09 -21.36
CA ASP A 143 -13.34 -0.03 -22.44
C ASP A 143 -14.29 1.18 -22.35
N PRO A 144 -14.71 1.78 -23.48
CA PRO A 144 -15.71 2.83 -23.45
C PRO A 144 -16.94 2.32 -22.70
N ALA A 145 -17.69 3.23 -22.04
CA ALA A 145 -18.90 2.85 -21.32
C ALA A 145 -19.89 2.17 -22.29
N GLU A 146 -19.90 0.84 -22.30
CA GLU A 146 -20.92 0.06 -23.00
C GLU A 146 -22.23 0.20 -22.23
N ASP A 147 -23.32 0.43 -22.96
CA ASP A 147 -24.67 0.23 -22.44
C ASP A 147 -24.71 -1.13 -21.72
N GLN A 148 -25.20 -1.13 -20.47
CA GLN A 148 -25.02 -2.17 -19.45
C GLN A 148 -25.64 -3.56 -19.74
N ALA A 149 -25.76 -3.98 -21.00
CA ALA A 149 -26.37 -5.25 -21.37
C ALA A 149 -25.37 -6.39 -21.66
N THR A 150 -24.08 -6.13 -21.92
CA THR A 150 -23.16 -7.20 -22.39
C THR A 150 -21.71 -7.11 -21.91
N ALA A 151 -21.42 -6.50 -20.75
CA ALA A 151 -20.07 -6.55 -20.20
C ALA A 151 -19.68 -7.99 -19.82
N GLN A 152 -18.99 -8.71 -20.72
CA GLN A 152 -18.34 -9.98 -20.41
C GLN A 152 -17.13 -9.68 -19.52
N LEU A 153 -17.21 -10.09 -18.25
CA LEU A 153 -16.10 -10.02 -17.32
C LEU A 153 -14.91 -10.81 -17.88
N ASN A 154 -13.80 -10.12 -18.15
CA ASN A 154 -12.52 -10.75 -18.46
C ASN A 154 -12.02 -11.49 -17.21
N HIS A 155 -12.39 -12.77 -17.07
CA HIS A 155 -12.05 -13.64 -15.94
C HIS A 155 -10.56 -14.09 -15.90
N HIS A 156 -9.64 -13.36 -16.53
CA HIS A 156 -8.25 -13.82 -16.69
C HIS A 156 -7.25 -12.84 -16.06
N CYS A 157 -6.95 -13.06 -14.78
CA CYS A 157 -5.67 -12.68 -14.20
C CYS A 157 -4.66 -13.78 -14.58
N SER A 158 -3.59 -13.45 -15.31
CA SER A 158 -2.82 -14.43 -16.07
C SER A 158 -1.93 -15.35 -15.22
N SER A 159 -2.21 -16.66 -15.25
CA SER A 159 -1.19 -17.71 -15.36
C SER A 159 -1.81 -19.06 -15.79
N PRO A 160 -1.33 -19.69 -16.89
CA PRO A 160 -1.92 -20.89 -17.48
C PRO A 160 -1.24 -22.15 -16.92
N ALA A 161 -1.71 -22.64 -15.80
CA ALA A 161 -1.51 -24.03 -15.40
C ALA A 161 -2.82 -24.48 -14.75
N TRP A 162 -3.35 -25.63 -15.16
CA TRP A 162 -4.58 -26.25 -14.64
C TRP A 162 -5.91 -25.82 -15.30
N CYS A 163 -5.99 -25.95 -16.64
CA CYS A 163 -7.28 -26.11 -17.32
C CYS A 163 -7.49 -27.59 -17.70
N HIS A 164 -8.01 -28.41 -16.79
CA HIS A 164 -8.75 -29.64 -17.11
C HIS A 164 -9.73 -29.94 -15.97
N TYR A 165 -10.98 -29.51 -16.08
CA TYR A 165 -12.16 -30.37 -16.09
C TYR A 165 -13.46 -29.54 -16.11
N THR A 166 -14.41 -30.11 -16.83
CA THR A 166 -15.66 -29.58 -17.34
C THR A 166 -16.78 -29.46 -16.31
N THR A 167 -17.63 -28.45 -16.51
CA THR A 167 -19.08 -28.38 -16.27
C THR A 167 -19.73 -29.48 -15.40
N GLY A 168 -20.35 -29.10 -14.28
CA GLY A 168 -21.32 -29.98 -13.61
C GLY A 168 -21.65 -29.56 -12.18
N ARG A 169 -22.94 -29.58 -11.86
CA ARG A 169 -23.57 -29.19 -10.58
C ARG A 169 -22.90 -29.79 -9.34
N GLY A 170 -22.81 -28.95 -8.30
CA GLY A 170 -22.93 -29.24 -6.87
C GLY A 170 -22.32 -30.54 -6.33
N ILE A 171 -21.26 -30.38 -5.55
CA ILE A 171 -20.95 -31.01 -4.24
C ILE A 171 -19.64 -30.36 -3.75
N PHE A 172 -19.62 -29.81 -2.54
CA PHE A 172 -18.39 -29.32 -1.90
C PHE A 172 -17.41 -30.47 -1.65
N PRO A 173 -16.12 -30.29 -1.95
CA PRO A 173 -15.11 -30.46 -0.89
C PRO A 173 -14.04 -29.35 -0.89
N THR A 174 -13.94 -28.70 0.27
CA THR A 174 -12.73 -28.16 0.93
C THR A 174 -11.48 -27.91 0.07
N TYR A 175 -11.22 -26.64 -0.28
CA TYR A 175 -9.90 -25.99 -0.17
C TYR A 175 -10.05 -24.47 -0.40
N TYR A 176 -10.96 -23.84 0.36
CA TYR A 176 -11.00 -22.39 0.57
C TYR A 176 -11.36 -22.15 2.04
N HIS A 177 -10.33 -22.20 2.88
CA HIS A 177 -10.34 -21.72 4.25
C HIS A 177 -8.95 -21.11 4.43
N THR A 178 -8.74 -19.88 4.01
CA THR A 178 -8.83 -18.66 4.83
C THR A 178 -8.30 -17.61 3.86
N VAL A 179 -9.05 -16.63 3.37
CA VAL A 179 -9.25 -15.30 3.96
C VAL A 179 -10.27 -14.63 3.03
N GLN A 180 -11.55 -15.00 3.14
CA GLN A 180 -12.60 -14.30 2.40
C GLN A 180 -13.81 -13.94 3.26
N ASP A 181 -13.74 -14.17 4.57
CA ASP A 181 -14.70 -13.65 5.51
C ASP A 181 -13.98 -13.11 6.74
N ARG A 182 -14.14 -11.80 6.93
CA ARG A 182 -13.77 -10.95 8.09
C ARG A 182 -12.35 -10.39 8.09
N ASP A 183 -12.32 -9.06 8.26
CA ASP A 183 -11.18 -8.17 8.48
C ASP A 183 -10.41 -7.65 7.25
N PHE A 184 -11.15 -7.24 6.21
CA PHE A 184 -10.79 -5.99 5.53
C PHE A 184 -11.26 -4.83 6.42
N PRO A 185 -10.43 -3.85 6.79
CA PRO A 185 -10.90 -2.65 7.47
C PRO A 185 -11.99 -2.00 6.61
N SER A 186 -13.19 -1.89 7.17
CA SER A 186 -14.36 -1.26 6.53
C SER A 186 -14.10 0.19 6.06
N GLN A 187 -12.99 0.79 6.50
CA GLN A 187 -12.56 2.13 6.13
C GLN A 187 -12.09 2.24 4.67
N LEU A 188 -11.46 1.20 4.08
CA LEU A 188 -11.06 1.25 2.66
C LEU A 188 -12.26 1.09 1.71
N GLY A 189 -13.29 0.34 2.12
CA GLY A 189 -14.51 0.14 1.34
C GLY A 189 -15.41 1.39 1.24
N GLN A 190 -15.18 2.41 2.09
CA GLN A 190 -15.87 3.70 2.02
C GLN A 190 -15.11 4.74 1.19
N ILE A 191 -13.79 4.59 1.02
CA ILE A 191 -12.96 5.51 0.23
C ILE A 191 -13.21 5.35 -1.29
N VAL A 192 -13.69 4.19 -1.74
CA VAL A 192 -13.90 3.88 -3.17
C VAL A 192 -15.38 3.84 -3.57
N ARG A 193 -16.30 4.33 -2.73
CA ARG A 193 -17.71 4.50 -3.15
C ARG A 193 -17.88 5.78 -3.96
N PHE A 194 -17.70 5.66 -5.27
CA PHE A 194 -18.12 6.67 -6.24
C PHE A 194 -19.63 6.89 -6.15
N GLY A 195 -20.03 8.15 -5.98
CA GLY A 195 -21.39 8.61 -6.23
C GLY A 195 -21.59 8.89 -7.72
N GLY A 196 -22.78 8.55 -8.23
CA GLY A 196 -23.24 8.79 -9.59
C GLY A 196 -23.77 7.54 -10.25
#